data_AF-A0A392NJQ8-F1
#
_entry.id   AF-A0A392NJQ8-F1
#
_cell.length_a   1.000
_cell.length_b   1.000
_cell.length_c   1.000
_cell.angle_alpha   90.00
_cell.angle_beta   90.00
_cell.angle_gamma   90.00
#
_symmetry.space_group_name_H-M   'P 1'
#
loop_
_entity.id
_entity.type
_entity.pdbx_description
1 polymer ?
#
loop_
_entity_poly.entity_id
_entity_poly.type
_entity_poly.pdbx_seq_one_letter_code
_entity_poly.pdbx_strand_id
1 'polypeptide(L)'
;DRIPADGIVRAGRSSVDESSFTGEPLPVTKELGSEVAAGSINLNGTLTIEVRRPGGETAIGDIIRLVEEAQSREAPVQRLADK
;
A
#
# COMPACT_ATOMS: atom_id res chain seq x y z
N ASP A 1 3.05 -4.46 -13.32
CA ASP A 1 2.12 -5.43 -12.73
C ASP A 1 1.97 -5.08 -11.25
N ARG A 2 0.91 -4.33 -10.87
CA ARG A 2 0.77 -3.79 -9.52
C ARG A 2 -0.14 -4.69 -8.71
N ILE A 3 0.26 -4.99 -7.47
CA ILE A 3 -0.55 -5.79 -6.56
C ILE A 3 -1.76 -4.96 -6.11
N PRO A 4 -3.01 -5.41 -6.35
CA PRO A 4 -4.20 -4.58 -6.13
C PRO A 4 -4.74 -4.61 -4.69
N ALA A 5 -4.34 -5.58 -3.87
CA ALA A 5 -4.87 -5.80 -2.53
C ALA A 5 -3.82 -6.45 -1.61
N ASP A 6 -4.00 -6.31 -0.29
CA ASP A 6 -3.12 -6.97 0.67
C ASP A 6 -3.47 -8.45 0.77
N GLY A 7 -2.46 -9.30 0.93
CA GLY A 7 -2.68 -10.73 0.96
C GLY A 7 -1.46 -11.57 1.29
N ILE A 8 -1.62 -12.89 1.14
CA ILE A 8 -0.57 -13.88 1.38
C ILE A 8 -0.36 -14.68 0.09
N VAL A 9 0.89 -14.88 -0.30
CA VAL A 9 1.25 -15.72 -1.44
C VAL A 9 0.89 -17.18 -1.14
N ARG A 10 0.08 -17.78 -2.01
CA ARG A 10 -0.31 -19.21 -1.98
C ARG A 10 0.39 -20.05 -3.05
N ALA A 11 0.95 -19.43 -4.09
CA ALA A 11 1.81 -20.10 -5.05
C ALA A 11 2.70 -19.10 -5.80
N GLY A 12 3.83 -19.60 -6.29
CA GLY A 12 4.78 -18.82 -7.07
C GLY A 12 5.89 -18.18 -6.22
N ARG A 13 6.83 -17.54 -6.92
CA ARG A 13 7.94 -16.80 -6.35
C ARG A 13 8.29 -15.64 -7.27
N SER A 14 8.49 -14.46 -6.68
CA SER A 14 8.82 -13.24 -7.44
C SER A 14 9.54 -12.24 -6.56
N SER A 15 10.25 -11.29 -7.16
CA SER A 15 10.69 -10.09 -6.46
C SER A 15 9.60 -9.02 -6.56
N VAL A 16 9.32 -8.38 -5.43
CA VAL A 16 8.31 -7.32 -5.30
C VAL A 16 8.99 -6.04 -4.85
N ASP A 17 8.76 -4.97 -5.59
CA ASP A 17 9.20 -3.63 -5.25
C ASP A 17 8.15 -2.95 -4.34
N GLU A 18 8.55 -2.67 -3.10
CA GLU A 18 7.74 -2.03 -2.06
C GLU A 18 8.16 -0.56 -1.82
N SER A 19 9.09 -0.03 -2.62
CA SER A 19 9.69 1.30 -2.45
C SER A 19 8.67 2.44 -2.39
N SER A 20 7.54 2.29 -3.08
CA SER A 20 6.47 3.29 -3.14
C SER A 20 5.86 3.69 -1.79
N PHE A 21 5.95 2.82 -0.77
CA PHE A 21 5.42 3.11 0.56
C PHE A 21 6.42 2.85 1.69
N THR A 22 7.37 1.92 1.53
CA THR A 22 8.43 1.69 2.54
C THR A 22 9.61 2.63 2.36
N GLY A 23 9.84 3.16 1.15
CA GLY A 23 11.04 3.91 0.80
C GLY A 23 12.29 3.04 0.63
N GLU A 24 12.18 1.72 0.77
CA GLU A 24 13.30 0.80 0.61
C GLU A 24 13.53 0.51 -0.88
N PRO A 25 14.74 0.78 -1.42
CA PRO A 25 14.98 0.73 -2.87
C PRO A 25 15.19 -0.69 -3.42
N LEU A 26 15.43 -1.67 -2.56
CA LEU A 26 15.73 -3.03 -2.97
C LEU A 26 14.45 -3.88 -2.99
N PRO A 27 14.14 -4.55 -4.12
CA PRO A 27 13.01 -5.46 -4.18
C PRO A 27 13.14 -6.62 -3.17
N VAL A 28 12.02 -7.00 -2.58
CA VAL A 28 11.94 -8.08 -1.59
C VAL A 28 11.47 -9.36 -2.29
N THR A 29 12.11 -10.49 -2.00
CA THR A 29 11.66 -11.78 -2.51
C THR A 29 10.40 -12.23 -1.77
N LYS A 30 9.36 -12.58 -2.53
CA LYS A 30 8.11 -13.14 -2.02
C LYS A 30 7.94 -14.56 -2.52
N GLU A 31 7.59 -15.45 -1.62
CA GLU A 31 7.34 -16.87 -1.86
C GLU A 31 6.17 -17.35 -1.00
N LEU A 32 5.86 -18.66 -1.04
CA LEU A 32 4.72 -19.22 -0.31
C LEU A 32 4.70 -18.76 1.16
N GLY A 33 3.58 -18.17 1.58
CA GLY A 33 3.39 -17.66 2.94
C GLY A 33 3.89 -16.22 3.15
N SER A 34 4.60 -15.61 2.19
CA SER A 34 4.97 -14.19 2.27
C SER A 34 3.73 -13.29 2.18
N GLU A 35 3.74 -12.22 2.97
CA GLU A 35 2.76 -11.14 2.86
C GLU A 35 3.11 -10.20 1.70
N VAL A 36 2.08 -9.69 1.03
CA VAL A 36 2.18 -8.69 -0.02
C VAL A 36 1.24 -7.54 0.28
N ALA A 37 1.70 -6.32 0.01
CA ALA A 37 0.93 -5.10 0.21
C ALA A 37 0.40 -4.56 -1.12
N ALA A 38 -0.81 -4.02 -1.09
CA ALA A 38 -1.40 -3.27 -2.20
C ALA A 38 -0.50 -2.08 -2.55
N GLY A 39 -0.41 -1.80 -3.86
CA GLY A 39 0.43 -0.72 -4.36
C GLY A 39 1.86 -1.14 -4.70
N SER A 40 2.36 -2.26 -4.16
CA SER A 40 3.66 -2.82 -4.55
C SER A 40 3.67 -3.32 -5.99
N ILE A 41 4.87 -3.40 -6.59
CA ILE A 41 5.04 -3.80 -7.99
C ILE A 41 5.67 -5.18 -8.04
N ASN A 42 4.96 -6.13 -8.63
CA ASN A 42 5.49 -7.44 -8.97
C ASN A 42 6.46 -7.31 -10.16
N LEU A 43 7.72 -7.72 -9.98
CA LEU A 43 8.77 -7.53 -11.00
C LEU A 43 8.96 -8.75 -11.88
N ASN A 44 9.26 -9.91 -11.29
CA ASN A 44 9.73 -11.09 -12.01
C ASN A 44 9.13 -12.39 -11.47
N GLY A 45 8.00 -12.79 -12.03
CA GLY A 45 7.34 -14.05 -11.71
C GLY A 45 5.83 -13.90 -11.62
N THR A 46 5.16 -15.03 -11.45
CA THR A 46 3.72 -15.06 -11.24
C THR A 46 3.46 -15.44 -9.79
N LEU A 47 2.64 -14.64 -9.10
CA LEU A 47 2.20 -14.90 -7.74
C LEU A 47 0.70 -15.20 -7.76
N THR A 48 0.30 -16.27 -7.10
CA THR A 48 -1.10 -16.49 -6.71
C THR A 48 -1.26 -16.03 -5.28
N ILE A 49 -2.12 -15.05 -5.04
CA ILE A 49 -2.25 -14.37 -3.75
C ILE A 49 -3.67 -14.63 -3.21
N GLU A 50 -3.77 -15.08 -1.96
CA GLU A 50 -5.02 -15.05 -1.21
C GLU A 50 -5.21 -13.65 -0.64
N VAL A 51 -6.27 -12.96 -1.08
CA VAL A 51 -6.62 -11.63 -0.59
C VAL A 51 -7.04 -11.72 0.87
N ARG A 52 -6.39 -10.93 1.72
CA ARG A 52 -6.72 -10.79 3.15
C ARG A 52 -7.44 -9.48 3.45
N ARG A 53 -7.07 -8.40 2.76
CA ARG A 53 -7.74 -7.10 2.88
C ARG A 53 -8.03 -6.54 1.49
N PRO A 54 -9.30 -6.56 1.04
CA PRO A 54 -9.66 -6.05 -0.28
C PRO A 54 -9.71 -4.51 -0.29
N GLY A 55 -9.35 -3.90 -1.42
CA GLY A 55 -9.69 -2.50 -1.74
C GLY A 55 -9.31 -1.47 -0.67
N GLY A 56 -10.32 -0.79 -0.11
CA GLY A 56 -10.15 0.31 0.86
C GLY A 56 -9.71 -0.11 2.25
N GLU A 57 -9.67 -1.41 2.54
CA GLU A 57 -9.16 -1.97 3.81
C GLU A 57 -7.65 -2.28 3.76
N THR A 58 -7.01 -1.98 2.63
CA THR A 58 -5.57 -2.15 2.47
C THR A 58 -4.79 -1.18 3.34
N ALA A 59 -3.56 -1.52 3.69
CA ALA A 59 -2.67 -0.63 4.44
C ALA A 59 -2.51 0.74 3.75
N ILE A 60 -2.44 0.77 2.42
CA ILE A 60 -2.41 2.02 1.65
C ILE A 60 -3.74 2.78 1.72
N GLY A 61 -4.88 2.07 1.73
CA GLY A 61 -6.20 2.68 1.94
C GLY A 61 -6.34 3.33 3.32
N ASP A 62 -5.82 2.66 4.35
CA ASP A 62 -5.75 3.22 5.71
C ASP A 62 -4.87 4.47 5.80
N ILE A 63 -3.71 4.47 5.13
CA ILE A 63 -2.83 5.64 5.05
C ILE A 63 -3.53 6.81 4.35
N ILE A 64 -4.19 6.56 3.22
CA ILE A 64 -4.94 7.59 2.48
C ILE A 64 -6.01 8.21 3.39
N ARG A 65 -6.81 7.37 4.07
CA ARG A 65 -7.83 7.84 5.00
C ARG A 65 -7.24 8.66 6.16
N LEU A 66 -6.12 8.23 6.72
CA LEU A 66 -5.44 8.97 7.79
C LEU A 66 -4.97 10.35 7.31
N VAL A 67 -4.44 10.44 6.08
CA VAL A 67 -4.01 11.70 5.47
C VAL A 67 -5.22 12.62 5.21
N GLU A 68 -6.32 12.07 4.69
CA GLU A 68 -7.57 12.82 4.47
C GLU A 68 -8.14 13.36 5.79
N GLU A 69 -8.17 12.53 6.84
CA GLU A 69 -8.61 12.95 8.18
C GLU A 69 -7.71 14.07 8.75
N ALA A 70 -6.39 13.96 8.57
CA ALA A 70 -5.44 14.97 9.03
C ALA A 70 -5.60 16.31 8.29
N GLN A 71 -5.77 16.28 6.97
CA GLN A 71 -6.01 17.48 6.16
C GLN A 71 -7.37 18.11 6.47
N SER A 72 -8.39 17.31 6.80
CA SER A 72 -9.70 17.83 7.22
C SER A 72 -9.67 18.51 8.60
N ARG A 73 -8.68 18.16 9.44
CA ARG A 73 -8.48 18.71 10.78
C ARG A 73 -7.61 19.97 10.80
N GLU A 74 -7.02 20.40 9.67
CA GLU A 74 -6.42 21.74 9.58
C GLU A 74 -7.52 22.79 9.78
N ALA A 75 -7.46 23.41 10.96
CA ALA A 75 -8.45 24.36 11.43
C ALA A 75 -8.58 25.58 10.48
N PRO A 76 -9.78 26.15 10.34
CA PRO A 76 -9.99 27.38 9.57
C PRO A 76 -9.41 28.59 10.32
N VAL A 77 -8.08 28.74 10.35
CA VAL A 77 -7.40 29.92 10.91
C VAL A 77 -7.27 31.06 9.89
N GLN A 78 -7.81 30.92 8.68
CA GLN A 78 -7.72 31.94 7.64
C GLN A 78 -9.07 32.57 7.28
N ARG A 79 -9.72 33.19 8.27
CA ARG A 79 -10.62 34.35 8.07
C ARG A 79 -10.55 35.36 9.22
N LEU A 80 -9.37 35.54 9.83
CA LEU A 80 -9.14 36.64 10.79
C LEU A 80 -8.15 37.69 10.29
N ALA A 81 -7.60 37.53 9.07
CA ALA A 81 -6.73 38.51 8.42
C ALA A 81 -7.45 39.41 7.40
N ASP A 82 -8.77 39.23 7.21
CA ASP A 82 -9.63 40.16 6.49
C ASP A 82 -10.51 40.94 7.49
N LYS A 83 -9.89 41.89 8.18
CA LYS A 83 -10.49 43.17 8.60
C LYS A 83 -9.43 44.12 9.14
#